data_AF-A0A5B7C5B1-F1
#
_entry.id   AF-A0A5B7C5B1-F1
#
_cell.length_a   1.000
_cell.length_b   1.000
_cell.length_c   1.000
_cell.angle_alpha   90.00
_cell.angle_beta   90.00
_cell.angle_gamma   90.00
#
_symmetry.space_group_name_H-M   'P 1'
#
loop_
_entity.id
_entity.type
_entity.pdbx_description
1 polymer ?
#
loop_
_entity_poly.entity_id
_entity_poly.type
_entity_poly.pdbx_seq_one_letter_code
_entity_poly.pdbx_strand_id
1 'polypeptide(L)'
;LFYDWLFFDERVDNIMNIEPAVLLLVNSIPKYIDMTHNLLEFLFLLVDNYDVERNDIIIQGVSSAFRTLVRKGVVHSLDVLITCDALSPFLKEKLGRLLSGMK
;
A
#
# COMPACT_ATOMS: atom_id res chain seq x y z
N LEU A 1 2.22 10.16 -6.33
CA LEU A 1 2.20 9.68 -4.93
C LEU A 1 2.81 8.28 -4.81
N PHE A 2 2.34 7.28 -5.57
CA PHE A 2 2.78 5.88 -5.40
C PHE A 2 3.92 5.42 -6.35
N TYR A 3 4.56 6.30 -7.10
CA TYR A 3 5.59 5.86 -8.06
C TYR A 3 6.81 5.26 -7.38
N ASP A 4 7.27 5.87 -6.28
CA ASP A 4 8.38 5.34 -5.47
C ASP A 4 8.05 4.01 -4.78
N TRP A 5 6.77 3.60 -4.76
CA TRP A 5 6.36 2.32 -4.20
C TRP A 5 6.53 1.16 -5.19
N LEU A 6 6.41 1.42 -6.50
CA LEU A 6 6.29 0.36 -7.51
C LEU A 6 7.55 -0.50 -7.59
N PHE A 7 8.73 0.08 -7.38
CA PHE A 7 10.01 -0.62 -7.46
C PHE A 7 10.83 -0.48 -6.17
N PHE A 8 10.15 -0.23 -5.04
CA PHE A 8 10.82 0.10 -3.79
C PHE A 8 11.79 -1.00 -3.33
N ASP A 9 13.06 -0.61 -3.15
CA ASP A 9 14.11 -1.43 -2.53
C ASP A 9 14.71 -0.68 -1.33
N GLU A 10 14.52 -1.26 -0.14
CA GLU A 10 15.00 -0.72 1.14
C GLU A 10 16.52 -0.46 1.21
N ARG A 11 17.30 -1.04 0.29
CA ARG A 11 18.76 -0.89 0.23
C ARG A 11 19.20 0.42 -0.42
N VAL A 12 18.37 0.95 -1.32
CA VAL A 12 18.71 2.12 -2.15
C VAL A 12 17.71 3.27 -1.99
N ASP A 13 16.44 2.96 -1.71
CA ASP A 13 15.37 3.96 -1.64
C ASP A 13 15.16 4.51 -0.22
N ASN A 14 14.71 5.76 -0.18
CA ASN A 14 14.42 6.45 1.07
C ASN A 14 12.97 6.20 1.50
N ILE A 15 12.78 5.76 2.74
CA ILE A 15 11.45 5.57 3.33
C ILE A 15 10.58 6.83 3.29
N MET A 16 11.19 8.02 3.38
CA MET A 16 10.46 9.30 3.34
C MET A 16 9.75 9.54 1.99
N ASN A 17 10.14 8.82 0.92
CA ASN A 17 9.46 8.91 -0.37
C ASN A 17 8.13 8.15 -0.37
N ILE A 18 8.03 7.07 0.42
CA ILE A 18 6.84 6.22 0.50
C ILE A 18 5.97 6.51 1.73
N GLU A 19 6.57 7.01 2.81
CA GLU A 19 5.93 7.34 4.09
C GLU A 19 4.67 8.21 3.96
N PRO A 20 4.65 9.32 3.19
CA PRO A 20 3.52 10.23 3.19
C PRO A 20 2.23 9.57 2.70
N ALA A 21 2.34 8.62 1.75
CA ALA A 21 1.19 7.97 1.16
C ALA A 21 0.48 7.03 2.15
N VAL A 22 1.22 6.27 2.95
CA VAL A 22 0.61 5.37 3.95
C VAL A 22 0.01 6.14 5.11
N LEU A 23 0.67 7.22 5.53
CA LEU A 23 0.14 8.10 6.57
C LEU A 23 -1.16 8.76 6.10
N LEU A 24 -1.21 9.19 4.84
CA LEU A 24 -2.43 9.76 4.27
C LEU A 24 -3.56 8.73 4.21
N LEU A 25 -3.27 7.49 3.83
CA LEU A 25 -4.24 6.40 3.81
C LEU A 25 -4.86 6.15 5.20
N VAL A 26 -4.01 6.00 6.22
CA VAL A 26 -4.45 5.61 7.57
C VAL A 26 -5.13 6.78 8.30
N ASN A 27 -4.55 7.98 8.24
CA ASN A 27 -5.08 9.14 8.96
C ASN A 27 -6.36 9.71 8.32
N SER A 28 -6.66 9.38 7.07
CA SER A 28 -7.90 9.79 6.40
C SER A 28 -9.11 8.94 6.81
N ILE A 29 -8.91 7.72 7.31
CA ILE A 29 -10.01 6.79 7.66
C ILE A 29 -11.11 7.43 8.53
N PRO A 30 -10.81 8.17 9.62
CA PRO A 30 -11.85 8.65 10.53
C PRO A 30 -12.75 9.75 9.95
N LYS A 31 -12.30 10.46 8.91
CA LYS A 31 -12.97 11.69 8.44
C LYS A 31 -13.17 11.77 6.91
N TYR A 32 -12.30 11.12 6.15
CA TYR A 32 -12.22 11.19 4.70
C TYR A 32 -12.03 9.79 4.11
N ILE A 33 -12.89 8.85 4.50
CA ILE A 33 -12.75 7.45 4.08
C ILE A 33 -12.71 7.28 2.55
N ASP A 34 -13.50 8.07 1.82
CA ASP A 34 -13.50 8.06 0.35
C ASP A 34 -12.12 8.39 -0.24
N MET A 35 -11.31 9.19 0.46
CA MET A 35 -9.94 9.46 0.06
C MET A 35 -9.08 8.20 0.20
N THR A 36 -9.23 7.46 1.29
CA THR A 36 -8.56 6.16 1.49
C THR A 36 -8.98 5.15 0.42
N HIS A 37 -10.27 5.07 0.06
CA HIS A 37 -10.74 4.21 -1.03
C HIS A 37 -10.09 4.59 -2.36
N ASN A 38 -10.18 5.86 -2.77
CA ASN A 38 -9.64 6.32 -4.05
C ASN A 38 -8.12 6.10 -4.15
N LEU A 39 -7.39 6.31 -3.06
CA LEU A 39 -5.95 6.09 -3.03
C LEU A 39 -5.57 4.60 -3.15
N LEU A 40 -6.30 3.71 -2.46
CA LEU A 40 -6.09 2.26 -2.59
C LEU A 40 -6.47 1.76 -3.97
N GLU A 41 -7.61 2.20 -4.52
CA GLU A 41 -8.03 1.88 -5.89
C GLU A 41 -6.98 2.32 -6.89
N PHE A 42 -6.47 3.54 -6.76
CA PHE A 42 -5.42 4.04 -7.64
C PHE A 42 -4.12 3.24 -7.51
N LEU A 43 -3.67 2.91 -6.29
CA LEU A 43 -2.51 2.03 -6.08
C LEU A 43 -2.72 0.67 -6.76
N PHE A 44 -3.90 0.08 -6.61
CA PHE A 44 -4.24 -1.20 -7.22
C PHE A 44 -4.32 -1.14 -8.75
N LEU A 45 -4.80 -0.03 -9.31
CA LEU A 45 -4.77 0.20 -10.75
C LEU A 45 -3.32 0.29 -11.26
N LEU A 46 -2.43 0.97 -10.54
CA LEU A 46 -1.00 1.02 -10.88
C LEU A 46 -0.36 -0.37 -10.81
N VAL A 47 -0.61 -1.12 -9.75
CA VAL A 47 -0.08 -2.49 -9.61
C VAL A 47 -0.49 -3.36 -10.79
N ASP A 48 -1.75 -3.30 -11.21
CA ASP A 48 -2.26 -4.17 -12.28
C ASP A 48 -1.83 -3.71 -13.69
N ASN A 49 -1.64 -2.41 -13.91
CA ASN A 49 -1.57 -1.84 -15.27
C ASN A 49 -0.30 -1.04 -15.58
N TYR A 50 0.57 -0.74 -14.62
CA TYR A 50 1.73 0.13 -14.88
C TYR A 50 2.76 -0.53 -15.80
N ASP A 51 3.14 -1.77 -15.49
CA ASP A 51 4.00 -2.60 -16.34
C ASP A 51 3.54 -4.05 -16.22
N VAL A 52 2.73 -4.48 -17.20
CA VAL A 52 2.10 -5.81 -17.18
C VAL A 52 3.13 -6.92 -17.39
N GLU A 53 4.24 -6.64 -18.10
CA GLU A 53 5.29 -7.62 -18.35
C GLU A 53 6.12 -7.91 -17.09
N ARG A 54 6.26 -6.91 -16.22
CA ARG A 54 7.03 -6.97 -14.96
C ARG A 54 6.15 -6.79 -13.73
N ASN A 55 4.93 -7.30 -13.80
CA ASN A 55 3.92 -7.14 -12.75
C ASN A 55 4.38 -7.75 -11.41
N ASP A 56 5.09 -8.87 -11.47
CA ASP A 56 5.69 -9.55 -10.32
C ASP A 56 6.67 -8.63 -9.55
N ILE A 57 7.50 -7.89 -10.26
CA ILE A 57 8.43 -6.92 -9.67
C ILE A 57 7.65 -5.79 -8.99
N ILE A 58 6.55 -5.33 -9.60
CA ILE A 58 5.71 -4.28 -9.01
C ILE A 58 5.02 -4.76 -7.73
N ILE A 59 4.43 -5.96 -7.77
CA ILE A 59 3.83 -6.58 -6.59
C ILE A 59 4.87 -6.70 -5.48
N GLN A 60 6.09 -7.13 -5.81
CA GLN A 60 7.18 -7.24 -4.85
C GLN A 60 7.58 -5.88 -4.28
N GLY A 61 7.73 -4.85 -5.11
CA GLY A 61 8.07 -3.49 -4.68
C GLY A 61 7.03 -2.92 -3.72
N VAL A 62 5.75 -2.98 -4.07
CA VAL A 62 4.65 -2.49 -3.22
C VAL A 62 4.56 -3.29 -1.92
N SER A 63 4.73 -4.61 -1.96
CA SER A 63 4.72 -5.46 -0.77
C SER A 63 5.92 -5.17 0.15
N SER A 64 7.10 -4.93 -0.43
CA SER A 64 8.32 -4.52 0.27
C SER A 64 8.15 -3.16 0.95
N ALA A 65 7.51 -2.21 0.26
CA ALA A 65 7.20 -0.89 0.78
C ALA A 65 6.30 -0.99 2.02
N PHE A 66 5.18 -1.70 1.94
CA PHE A 66 4.29 -1.95 3.07
C PHE A 66 5.01 -2.61 4.26
N ARG A 67 5.81 -3.65 4.00
CA ARG A 67 6.59 -4.34 5.04
C ARG A 67 7.57 -3.40 5.72
N THR A 68 8.27 -2.58 4.94
CA THR A 68 9.26 -1.63 5.45
C THR A 68 8.61 -0.56 6.31
N LEU A 69 7.46 -0.04 5.88
CA LEU A 69 6.70 0.97 6.62
C LEU A 69 6.25 0.46 8.00
N VAL A 70 5.75 -0.78 8.07
CA VAL A 70 5.38 -1.41 9.34
C VAL A 70 6.62 -1.68 10.20
N ARG A 71 7.65 -2.32 9.63
CA ARG A 71 8.89 -2.68 10.35
C ARG A 71 9.63 -1.46 10.91
N LYS A 72 9.59 -0.33 10.20
CA LYS A 72 10.22 0.93 10.62
C LYS A 72 9.31 1.77 11.52
N GLY A 73 8.09 1.32 11.79
CA GLY A 73 7.16 1.97 12.72
C GLY A 73 6.46 3.22 12.18
N VAL A 74 6.47 3.45 10.87
CA VAL A 74 5.69 4.55 10.25
C VAL A 74 4.20 4.34 10.51
N VAL A 75 3.74 3.10 10.37
CA VAL A 75 2.43 2.65 10.81
C VAL A 75 2.61 1.44 11.72
N HIS A 76 1.86 1.37 12.81
CA HIS A 76 2.00 0.28 13.78
C HIS A 76 1.58 -1.07 13.20
N SER A 77 0.49 -1.08 12.43
CA SER A 77 -0.02 -2.25 11.71
C SER A 77 -0.88 -1.81 10.53
N LEU A 78 -0.99 -2.68 9.51
CA LEU A 78 -1.96 -2.54 8.43
C LEU A 78 -3.35 -3.07 8.80
N ASP A 79 -3.51 -3.66 9.99
CA ASP A 79 -4.80 -4.12 10.50
C ASP A 79 -5.83 -2.99 10.50
N VAL A 80 -5.41 -1.75 10.75
CA VAL A 80 -6.29 -0.57 10.67
C VAL A 80 -6.98 -0.42 9.32
N LEU A 81 -6.38 -0.89 8.23
CA LEU A 81 -7.01 -0.92 6.90
C LEU A 81 -7.85 -2.19 6.71
N ILE A 82 -7.34 -3.34 7.15
CA ILE A 82 -7.99 -4.65 6.94
C ILE A 82 -9.27 -4.79 7.78
N THR A 83 -9.28 -4.29 9.01
CA THR A 83 -10.41 -4.39 9.95
C THR A 83 -11.35 -3.19 9.90
N CYS A 84 -11.07 -2.17 9.09
CA CYS A 84 -11.91 -0.97 9.01
C CYS A 84 -13.24 -1.27 8.33
N ASP A 85 -14.36 -1.32 9.05
CA ASP A 85 -15.68 -1.64 8.49
C ASP A 85 -16.14 -0.68 7.38
N ALA A 86 -15.68 0.57 7.39
CA ALA A 86 -15.99 1.55 6.36
C ALA A 86 -15.24 1.29 5.03
N LEU A 87 -14.14 0.52 5.05
CA LEU A 87 -13.40 0.17 3.84
C LEU A 87 -14.11 -0.95 3.06
N SER A 88 -14.19 -0.78 1.74
CA SER A 88 -14.87 -1.73 0.86
C SER A 88 -14.28 -3.15 0.99
N PRO A 89 -15.11 -4.21 1.08
CA PRO A 89 -14.65 -5.59 1.16
C PRO A 89 -13.69 -5.98 0.03
N PHE A 90 -13.93 -5.48 -1.19
CA PHE A 90 -13.06 -5.72 -2.34
C PHE A 90 -11.63 -5.18 -2.13
N LEU A 91 -11.51 -3.97 -1.56
CA LEU A 91 -10.20 -3.37 -1.29
C LEU A 91 -9.46 -4.11 -0.18
N LYS A 92 -10.17 -4.54 0.86
CA LYS A 92 -9.60 -5.38 1.93
C LYS A 92 -9.07 -6.69 1.39
N GLU A 93 -9.84 -7.36 0.54
CA GLU A 93 -9.44 -8.62 -0.07
C GLU A 93 -8.20 -8.45 -0.95
N LYS A 94 -8.19 -7.42 -1.81
CA LYS A 94 -7.04 -7.15 -2.68
C LYS A 94 -5.79 -6.76 -1.89
N LEU A 95 -5.93 -5.95 -0.84
CA LEU A 95 -4.85 -5.65 0.10
C LEU A 95 -4.34 -6.92 0.78
N GLY A 96 -5.25 -7.77 1.27
CA GLY A 96 -4.93 -9.05 1.89
C GLY A 96 -4.15 -9.97 0.94
N ARG A 97 -4.52 -10.04 -0.34
CA ARG A 97 -3.80 -10.83 -1.35
C ARG A 97 -2.37 -10.30 -1.58
N LEU A 98 -2.21 -8.98 -1.74
CA LEU A 98 -0.90 -8.34 -1.87
C LEU A 98 0.00 -8.63 -0.65
N LEU A 99 -0.56 -8.56 0.56
CA LEU A 99 0.16 -8.84 1.79
C LEU A 99 0.34 -10.35 2.04
N SER A 100 -0.48 -11.23 1.46
CA SER A 100 -0.35 -12.68 1.64
C SER A 100 0.83 -13.28 0.87
N GLY A 101 1.30 -12.61 -0.18
CA GLY A 101 2.58 -12.90 -0.85
C GLY A 101 3.81 -12.64 0.04
N MET A 102 3.61 -12.24 1.31
CA MET A 102 4.67 -11.99 2.28
C MET A 102 5.12 -13.23 3.08
N LYS A 103 4.62 -14.44 2.76
CA LYS A 103 5.08 -15.69 3.39
C LYS A 103 6.39 -16.21 2.82
#